data_AF-A0A0F8ZUD2-F1
#
_entry.id   AF-A0A0F8ZUD2-F1
#
_cell.length_a   1.000
_cell.length_b   1.000
_cell.length_c   1.000
_cell.angle_alpha   90.00
_cell.angle_beta   90.00
_cell.angle_gamma   90.00
#
_symmetry.space_group_name_H-M   'P 1'
#
loop_
_entity.id
_entity.type
_entity.pdbx_description
1 polymer ?
#
loop_
_entity_poly.entity_id
_entity_poly.type
_entity_poly.pdbx_seq_one_letter_code
_entity_poly.pdbx_strand_id
1 'polypeptide(L)'
;RRGTTMAALQYMINLMVSRKMGSRVLISLDIEHYRRRREDSLTGLAQRMADRVRKSGRSLTLEPMPAGERRIVHLVLAEDNTVTTGSVGEGDGRKVVIYPQRGRPGGR
;
A
#
# COMPACT_ATOMS: atom_id res chain seq x y z
N ARG A 1 -6.70 2.96 8.94
CA ARG A 1 -7.03 3.48 10.29
C ARG A 1 -5.90 3.30 11.33
N ARG A 2 -5.20 2.16 11.45
CA ARG A 2 -4.09 2.03 12.43
C ARG A 2 -2.80 2.78 12.04
N GLY A 3 -2.37 2.74 10.78
CA GLY A 3 -1.20 3.50 10.32
C GLY A 3 -1.35 5.03 10.40
N THR A 4 -2.58 5.53 10.20
CA THR A 4 -2.91 6.96 10.37
C THR A 4 -2.77 7.42 11.82
N THR A 5 -3.12 6.57 12.80
CA THR A 5 -2.95 6.87 14.23
C THR A 5 -1.46 6.94 14.61
N MET A 6 -0.66 6.02 14.09
CA MET A 6 0.79 6.01 14.34
C MET A 6 1.49 7.24 13.72
N ALA A 7 1.11 7.63 12.51
CA ALA A 7 1.61 8.84 11.87
C ALA A 7 1.26 10.11 12.67
N ALA A 8 0.02 10.20 13.18
CA ALA A 8 -0.41 11.31 14.02
C ALA A 8 0.36 11.36 15.35
N LEU A 9 0.55 10.22 16.02
CA LEU A 9 1.31 10.13 17.26
C LEU A 9 2.77 10.54 17.07
N GLN A 10 3.41 10.08 15.99
CA GLN A 10 4.78 10.46 15.70
C GLN A 10 4.91 11.95 15.39
N TYR A 11 3.95 12.52 14.66
CA TYR A 11 3.91 13.96 14.42
C TYR A 11 3.83 14.76 15.74
N MET A 12 2.96 14.34 16.66
CA MET A 12 2.86 14.99 17.97
C MET A 12 4.16 14.90 18.77
N ILE A 13 4.81 13.74 18.79
CA ILE A 13 6.08 13.55 19.50
C ILE A 13 7.19 14.42 18.90
N ASN A 14 7.30 14.46 17.57
CA ASN A 14 8.27 15.33 16.90
C ASN A 14 8.06 16.80 17.23
N LEU A 15 6.79 17.24 17.29
CA LEU A 15 6.44 18.60 17.66
C LEU A 15 6.81 18.92 19.12
N MET A 16 6.48 18.03 20.05
CA MET A 16 6.79 18.21 21.48
C MET A 16 8.29 18.25 21.74
N VAL A 17 9.06 17.34 21.13
CA VAL A 17 10.52 17.29 21.31
C VAL A 17 11.19 18.48 20.66
N SER A 18 10.79 18.86 19.44
CA SER A 18 11.36 20.04 18.76
C SER A 18 11.14 21.32 19.55
N ARG A 19 9.98 21.48 20.20
CA ARG A 19 9.70 22.62 21.10
C ARG A 19 10.60 22.63 22.32
N LYS A 20 10.86 21.47 22.93
CA LYS A 20 11.68 21.36 24.14
C LYS A 20 13.18 21.55 23.85
N MET A 21 13.65 21.17 22.66
CA MET A 21 15.06 21.25 22.28
C MET A 21 15.44 22.53 21.53
N GLY A 22 14.49 23.45 21.30
CA GLY A 22 14.73 24.72 20.60
C GLY A 22 15.22 24.57 19.16
N SER A 23 15.18 23.36 18.61
CA SER A 23 15.74 22.98 17.31
C SER A 23 14.89 21.87 16.71
N ARG A 24 14.91 21.74 15.39
CA ARG A 24 14.09 20.73 14.70
C ARG A 24 14.70 19.34 14.91
N VAL A 25 14.00 18.49 15.64
CA VAL A 25 14.42 17.11 15.91
C VAL A 25 13.44 16.16 15.22
N LEU A 26 13.96 15.28 14.35
CA LEU A 26 13.19 14.26 13.66
C LEU A 26 13.38 12.92 14.38
N ILE A 27 12.36 12.50 15.13
CA ILE A 27 12.30 11.17 15.74
C ILE A 27 11.46 10.25 14.87
N SER A 28 11.96 9.04 14.65
CA SER A 28 11.21 7.94 14.06
C SER A 28 10.58 7.08 15.15
N LEU A 29 9.25 7.07 15.25
CA LEU A 29 8.51 6.22 16.17
C LEU A 29 8.28 4.87 15.47
N ASP A 30 9.15 3.89 15.72
CA ASP A 30 8.91 2.52 15.26
C ASP A 30 8.18 1.75 16.37
N ILE A 31 6.85 1.65 16.25
CA ILE A 31 6.05 0.81 17.14
C ILE A 31 6.24 -0.63 16.68
N GLU A 32 7.21 -1.32 17.28
CA GLU A 32 7.27 -2.78 17.33
C GLU A 32 7.03 -3.46 15.97
N HIS A 33 7.84 -3.11 14.96
CA HIS A 33 7.78 -3.68 13.61
C HIS A 33 6.44 -3.54 12.87
N TYR A 34 5.57 -2.59 13.25
CA TYR A 34 4.27 -2.40 12.61
C TYR A 34 4.39 -2.19 11.10
N ARG A 35 5.36 -1.38 10.66
CA ARG A 35 5.61 -1.13 9.23
C ARG A 35 5.91 -2.42 8.48
N ARG A 36 6.85 -3.21 8.98
CA ARG A 36 7.23 -4.50 8.40
C ARG A 36 6.05 -5.46 8.34
N ARG A 37 5.34 -5.65 9.46
CA ARG A 37 4.13 -6.50 9.52
C ARG A 37 3.05 -6.05 8.53
N ARG A 38 2.92 -4.74 8.31
CA ARG A 38 1.96 -4.17 7.35
C ARG A 38 2.39 -4.44 5.91
N GLU A 39 3.68 -4.27 5.60
CA GLU A 39 4.26 -4.62 4.29
C GLU A 39 4.09 -6.11 3.99
N ASP A 40 4.38 -6.99 4.95
CA ASP A 40 4.21 -8.44 4.81
C ASP A 40 2.74 -8.80 4.57
N SER A 41 1.82 -8.15 5.31
CA SER A 41 0.38 -8.33 5.13
C SER A 41 -0.10 -7.90 3.74
N LEU A 42 0.41 -6.78 3.23
CA LEU A 42 0.08 -6.27 1.88
C LEU A 42 0.66 -7.17 0.78
N THR A 43 1.87 -7.68 0.98
CA THR A 43 2.52 -8.63 0.08
C THR A 43 1.70 -9.91 -0.02
N GLY A 44 1.33 -10.50 1.12
CA GLY A 44 0.48 -11.70 1.14
C GLY A 44 -0.92 -11.44 0.57
N LEU A 45 -1.50 -10.25 0.80
CA LEU A 45 -2.77 -9.87 0.17
C LEU A 45 -2.64 -9.81 -1.36
N ALA A 46 -1.60 -9.16 -1.88
CA ALA A 46 -1.38 -9.01 -3.31
C ALA A 46 -1.26 -10.38 -4.00
N GLN A 47 -0.46 -11.29 -3.45
CA GLN A 47 -0.28 -12.64 -3.98
C GLN A 47 -1.58 -13.45 -3.99
N ARG A 48 -2.32 -13.48 -2.87
CA ARG A 48 -3.62 -14.19 -2.81
C ARG A 48 -4.63 -13.65 -3.83
N MET A 49 -4.64 -12.34 -4.02
CA MET A 49 -5.56 -11.71 -4.96
C MET A 49 -5.14 -11.94 -6.41
N ALA A 50 -3.84 -11.93 -6.72
CA ALA A 50 -3.31 -12.33 -8.02
C ALA A 50 -3.70 -13.78 -8.36
N ASP A 51 -3.56 -14.72 -7.41
CA ASP A 51 -3.99 -16.11 -7.60
C ASP A 51 -5.49 -16.23 -7.90
N ARG A 52 -6.31 -15.42 -7.22
CA ARG A 52 -7.76 -15.41 -7.45
C ARG A 52 -8.11 -14.82 -8.81
N VAL A 53 -7.41 -13.78 -9.26
CA VAL A 53 -7.55 -13.22 -10.61
C VAL A 53 -7.14 -14.25 -11.66
N ARG A 54 -6.01 -14.94 -11.44
CA ARG A 54 -5.50 -15.99 -12.34
C ARG A 54 -6.51 -17.12 -12.51
N LYS A 55 -7.10 -17.61 -11.41
CA LYS A 55 -8.09 -18.69 -11.42
C LYS A 55 -9.44 -18.28 -12.02
N SER A 56 -9.90 -17.06 -11.72
CA SER A 56 -11.21 -16.60 -12.17
C SER A 56 -11.21 -15.97 -13.56
N GLY A 57 -10.05 -15.52 -14.05
CA GLY A 57 -9.94 -14.73 -15.28
C GLY A 57 -10.62 -13.36 -15.21
N ARG A 58 -11.03 -12.90 -14.02
CA ARG A 58 -11.72 -11.63 -13.80
C ARG A 58 -10.86 -10.69 -12.97
N SER A 59 -10.92 -9.40 -13.29
CA SER A 59 -10.22 -8.38 -12.51
C SER A 59 -10.82 -8.27 -11.10
N LEU A 60 -9.96 -7.94 -10.13
CA LEU A 60 -10.35 -7.71 -8.74
C LEU A 60 -9.84 -6.36 -8.27
N THR A 61 -10.69 -5.65 -7.56
CA THR A 61 -10.37 -4.33 -6.99
C THR A 61 -10.08 -4.49 -5.50
N LEU A 62 -8.96 -3.93 -5.05
CA LEU A 62 -8.62 -3.87 -3.64
C LEU A 62 -9.29 -2.66 -2.97
N GLU A 63 -9.32 -2.68 -1.64
CA GLU A 63 -9.73 -1.53 -0.84
C GLU A 63 -8.82 -0.31 -1.10
N PRO A 64 -9.35 0.93 -1.03
CA PRO A 64 -8.55 2.14 -1.11
C PRO A 64 -7.43 2.15 -0.06
N MET A 65 -6.25 2.60 -0.48
CA MET A 65 -5.06 2.60 0.40
C MET A 65 -4.09 3.73 0.03
N PRO A 66 -3.25 4.18 1.00
CA PRO A 66 -2.26 5.23 0.75
C PRO A 66 -1.30 4.90 -0.39
N ALA A 67 -0.71 5.93 -1.01
CA ALA A 67 0.18 5.77 -2.16
C ALA A 67 1.34 4.80 -1.92
N GLY A 68 1.94 4.80 -0.72
CA GLY A 68 2.99 3.87 -0.34
C GLY A 68 2.52 2.40 -0.32
N GLU A 69 1.32 2.14 0.21
CA GLU A 69 0.72 0.81 0.24
C GLU A 69 0.39 0.33 -1.19
N ARG A 70 -0.13 1.21 -2.05
CA ARG A 70 -0.36 0.90 -3.47
C ARG A 70 0.94 0.54 -4.19
N ARG A 71 2.02 1.28 -3.94
CA ARG A 71 3.34 1.02 -4.53
C ARG A 71 3.84 -0.38 -4.14
N ILE A 72 3.64 -0.82 -2.91
CA ILE A 72 4.01 -2.17 -2.47
C ILE A 72 3.29 -3.22 -3.31
N VAL A 73 1.97 -3.11 -3.49
CA VAL A 73 1.19 -4.05 -4.33
C VAL A 73 1.69 -4.06 -5.77
N HIS A 74 1.96 -2.88 -6.34
CA HIS A 74 2.50 -2.77 -7.71
C HIS A 74 3.85 -3.46 -7.85
N LEU A 75 4.77 -3.27 -6.89
CA LEU A 75 6.11 -3.88 -6.93
C LEU A 75 6.07 -5.39 -6.70
N VAL A 76 5.25 -5.87 -5.75
CA VAL A 76 5.11 -7.30 -5.45
C VAL A 76 4.64 -8.08 -6.67
N LEU A 77 3.80 -7.47 -7.51
CA LEU A 77 3.25 -8.10 -8.71
C LEU A 77 3.92 -7.63 -10.01
N ALA A 78 5.01 -6.86 -9.94
CA ALA A 78 5.67 -6.30 -11.13
C ALA A 78 6.29 -7.38 -12.02
N GLU A 79 6.87 -8.42 -11.41
CA GLU A 79 7.53 -9.54 -12.09
C GLU A 79 6.57 -10.69 -12.43
N ASP A 80 5.27 -10.59 -12.08
CA ASP A 80 4.29 -11.63 -12.39
C ASP A 80 3.74 -11.44 -13.82
N ASN A 81 4.14 -12.32 -14.74
CA ASN A 81 3.72 -12.28 -16.14
C ASN A 81 2.25 -12.70 -16.38
N THR A 82 1.51 -13.12 -15.35
CA THR A 82 0.15 -13.64 -15.46
C THR A 82 -0.92 -12.60 -15.09
N VAL A 83 -0.53 -11.53 -14.39
CA VAL A 83 -1.42 -10.46 -13.96
C VAL A 83 -0.76 -9.10 -14.17
N THR A 84 -1.56 -8.04 -14.24
CA THR A 84 -1.08 -6.67 -14.23
C THR A 84 -1.85 -5.85 -13.22
N THR A 85 -1.26 -4.77 -12.74
CA THR A 85 -1.87 -3.88 -11.75
C THR A 85 -2.13 -2.49 -12.34
N GLY A 86 -3.17 -1.82 -11.86
CA GLY A 86 -3.49 -0.44 -12.21
C GLY A 86 -4.10 0.30 -11.02
N SER A 87 -3.83 1.60 -10.89
CA SER A 87 -4.43 2.42 -9.84
C SER A 87 -5.60 3.24 -10.42
N VAL A 88 -6.82 3.05 -9.89
CA VAL A 88 -8.05 3.72 -10.34
C VAL A 88 -8.62 4.59 -9.21
N GLY A 89 -9.27 5.70 -9.56
CA GLY A 89 -9.83 6.67 -8.62
C GLY A 89 -8.85 7.78 -8.21
N GLU A 90 -9.32 8.66 -7.33
CA GLU A 90 -8.62 9.89 -6.94
C GLU A 90 -8.60 10.07 -5.42
N GLY A 91 -7.64 10.87 -4.94
CA GLY A 91 -7.46 11.18 -3.52
C GLY A 91 -7.48 9.93 -2.62
N ASP A 92 -8.27 9.99 -1.56
CA ASP A 92 -8.44 8.92 -0.57
C ASP A 92 -9.22 7.71 -1.11
N GLY A 93 -9.96 7.89 -2.22
CA GLY A 93 -10.68 6.82 -2.89
C GLY A 93 -9.82 6.00 -3.86
N ARG A 94 -8.55 6.38 -4.04
CA ARG A 94 -7.66 5.74 -5.01
C ARG A 94 -7.26 4.34 -4.56
N LYS A 95 -7.46 3.36 -5.45
CA LYS A 95 -7.35 1.93 -5.17
C LYS A 95 -6.61 1.18 -6.27
N VAL A 96 -6.11 -0.01 -5.97
CA VAL A 96 -5.42 -0.88 -6.94
C VAL A 96 -6.41 -1.90 -7.50
N VAL A 97 -6.39 -2.06 -8.82
CA VAL A 97 -7.09 -3.12 -9.54
C VAL A 97 -6.05 -4.07 -10.10
N ILE A 98 -6.27 -5.36 -9.89
CA ILE A 98 -5.45 -6.44 -10.44
C ILE A 98 -6.24 -7.03 -11.61
N TYR A 99 -5.62 -7.02 -12.79
CA TYR A 99 -6.19 -7.54 -14.03
C TYR A 99 -5.45 -8.83 -14.44
N PRO A 100 -6.13 -9.79 -15.05
CA PRO A 100 -5.44 -10.89 -15.71
C PRO A 100 -4.68 -10.35 -16.93
N GLN A 101 -3.51 -10.90 -17.25
CA GLN A 101 -2.66 -10.41 -18.35
C GLN A 101 -3.40 -10.39 -19.70
N ARG A 102 -4.28 -11.36 -19.95
CA ARG A 102 -5.11 -11.44 -21.17
C ARG A 102 -6.35 -10.54 -21.15
N GLY A 103 -6.68 -9.91 -20.02
CA GLY A 103 -7.86 -9.06 -19.84
C GLY A 103 -7.54 -7.57 -19.70
N ARG A 104 -6.34 -7.13 -20.09
CA ARG A 104 -5.98 -5.71 -20.09
C ARG A 104 -6.78 -5.01 -21.21
N PRO A 105 -7.68 -4.06 -20.89
CA PRO A 105 -8.41 -3.31 -21.91
C PRO A 105 -7.41 -2.36 -22.58
N GLY A 106 -6.84 -2.77 -23.73
CA GLY A 106 -5.83 -2.00 -24.45
C GLY A 106 -4.76 -2.81 -25.19
N GLY A 107 -4.75 -4.14 -25.07
CA GLY A 107 -3.88 -5.01 -25.88
C GLY A 107 -4.56 -5.44 -27.19
N ARG A 108 -4.64 -4.54 -28.17
CA ARG A 108 -4.74 -4.88 -29.59
C ARG A 108 -3.51 -4.35 -30.30
#